data_AF-A0A2N5BC48-F1
#
_entry.id   AF-A0A2N5BC48-F1
#
_cell.length_a   1.000
_cell.length_b   1.000
_cell.length_c   1.000
_cell.angle_alpha   90.00
_cell.angle_beta   90.00
_cell.angle_gamma   90.00
#
_symmetry.space_group_name_H-M   'P 1'
#
loop_
_entity.id
_entity.type
_entity.pdbx_description
1 polymer ?
#
loop_
_entity_poly.entity_id
_entity_poly.type
_entity_poly.pdbx_seq_one_letter_code
_entity_poly.pdbx_strand_id
1 'polypeptide(L)' 'MTKFSSPAKRVEESLELLAILSEVLEHNGGFKGSEPGEHPAMIGDQGEDGIIRSMRVIAWAAHREFCQMATDLEIPQ' A
#
# COMPACT_ATOMS: atom_id res chain seq x y z
N MET A 1 2.81 -5.66 28.83
CA MET A 1 1.65 -5.79 27.94
C MET A 1 1.97 -5.05 26.65
N THR A 2 2.19 -5.79 25.56
CA THR A 2 2.31 -5.19 24.23
C THR A 2 0.98 -4.52 23.90
N LYS A 3 0.96 -3.18 23.73
CA LYS A 3 -0.21 -2.47 23.23
C LYS A 3 -0.40 -2.91 21.77
N PHE A 4 -1.23 -3.92 21.55
CA PHE A 4 -1.71 -4.22 20.20
C PHE A 4 -2.44 -2.96 19.69
N SER A 5 -2.10 -2.50 18.48
CA SER A 5 -2.84 -1.38 17.88
C SER A 5 -4.29 -1.79 17.64
N SER A 6 -5.23 -0.84 17.75
CA SER A 6 -6.62 -1.12 17.43
C SER A 6 -6.76 -1.46 15.93
N PRO A 7 -7.78 -2.26 15.55
CA PRO A 7 -8.06 -2.54 14.13
C PRO A 7 -8.12 -1.26 13.27
N ALA A 8 -8.77 -0.20 13.78
CA ALA A 8 -8.84 1.10 13.11
C ALA A 8 -7.45 1.71 12.83
N LYS A 9 -6.52 1.61 13.78
CA LYS A 9 -5.15 2.10 13.58
C LYS A 9 -4.38 1.26 12.56
N ARG A 10 -4.56 -0.06 12.54
CA ARG A 10 -3.94 -0.92 11.51
C ARG A 10 -4.46 -0.61 10.11
N VAL A 11 -5.75 -0.29 9.99
CA VAL A 11 -6.36 0.17 8.74
C VAL A 11 -5.73 1.49 8.29
N GLU A 12 -5.64 2.48 9.17
CA GLU A 12 -4.99 3.77 8.90
C GLU A 12 -3.55 3.58 8.40
N GLU A 13 -2.74 2.82 9.15
CA GLU A 13 -1.34 2.51 8.79
C GLU A 13 -1.25 1.80 7.43
N SER A 14 -2.19 0.90 7.14
CA SER A 14 -2.24 0.20 5.84
C SER A 14 -2.56 1.16 4.69
N LEU A 15 -3.49 2.10 4.88
CA LEU A 15 -3.84 3.09 3.87
C LEU A 15 -2.69 4.07 3.62
N GLU A 16 -1.98 4.49 4.67
CA GLU A 16 -0.79 5.34 4.55
C GLU A 16 0.32 4.63 3.76
N LEU A 17 0.59 3.35 4.05
CA LEU A 17 1.56 2.55 3.30
C LEU A 17 1.16 2.41 1.82
N LEU A 18 -0.12 2.21 1.52
CA LEU A 18 -0.62 2.16 0.14
C LEU A 18 -0.40 3.49 -0.60
N ALA A 19 -0.62 4.62 0.08
CA ALA A 19 -0.37 5.94 -0.49
C ALA A 19 1.13 6.12 -0.84
N ILE A 20 2.02 5.82 0.12
CA ILE A 20 3.47 5.91 -0.09
C ILE A 20 3.93 5.04 -1.27
N LEU A 21 3.45 3.79 -1.36
CA LEU A 21 3.83 2.89 -2.45
C LEU A 21 3.27 3.36 -3.81
N SER A 22 2.09 3.99 -3.81
CA SER A 22 1.51 4.59 -5.01
C SER A 22 2.35 5.77 -5.51
N GLU A 23 2.78 6.65 -4.61
CA GLU A 23 3.69 7.77 -4.93
C GLU A 23 5.02 7.26 -5.49
N VAL A 24 5.59 6.19 -4.92
CA VAL A 24 6.82 5.58 -5.45
C VAL A 24 6.63 5.10 -6.89
N LEU A 25 5.52 4.44 -7.19
CA LEU A 25 5.22 3.99 -8.56
C LEU A 25 4.95 5.15 -9.52
N GLU A 26 4.24 6.19 -9.08
CA GLU A 26 3.98 7.39 -9.88
C GLU A 26 5.28 8.09 -10.26
N HIS A 27 6.16 8.33 -9.29
CA HIS A 27 7.48 8.90 -9.53
C HIS A 27 8.31 7.99 -10.44
N ASN A 28 8.26 6.67 -10.27
CA ASN A 28 9.01 5.74 -11.12
C ASN A 28 8.52 5.75 -12.58
N GLY A 29 7.21 5.86 -12.81
CA GLY A 29 6.61 5.96 -14.13
C GLY A 29 6.90 7.30 -14.83
N GLY A 30 6.99 8.39 -14.08
CA GLY A 30 7.27 9.74 -14.59
C GLY A 30 8.62 9.88 -15.28
N PHE A 31 9.62 9.07 -14.92
CA PHE A 31 10.97 9.08 -15.52
C PHE A 31 11.17 8.08 -16.67
N LYS A 32 10.17 7.23 -16.99
CA LYS A 32 10.23 6.33 -18.15
C LYS A 32 10.01 7.05 -19.50
N GLY A 33 9.91 8.38 -19.50
CA GLY A 33 9.80 9.21 -20.70
C GLY A 33 11.09 9.20 -21.53
N SER A 34 10.96 9.12 -22.84
CA SER A 34 12.04 9.01 -23.85
C SER A 34 12.96 10.22 -23.96
N GLU A 35 12.94 11.13 -22.99
CA GLU A 35 13.71 12.37 -23.07
C GLU A 35 15.20 12.10 -22.80
N PRO A 36 16.10 12.61 -23.66
CA PRO A 36 17.54 12.44 -23.46
C PRO A 36 18.00 13.25 -22.22
N GLY A 37 18.50 12.56 -21.21
CA GLY A 37 19.02 13.14 -19.96
C GLY A 37 19.48 12.07 -18.97
N GLU A 38 20.21 12.46 -17.92
CA GLU A 38 20.49 11.58 -16.79
C GLU A 38 19.20 11.39 -15.97
N HIS A 39 18.61 10.20 -16.08
CA HIS A 39 17.48 9.82 -15.26
C HIS A 39 17.98 9.29 -13.90
N PRO A 40 17.30 9.61 -12.79
CA PRO A 40 17.57 8.98 -11.50
C PRO A 40 17.50 7.45 -11.61
N ALA A 41 18.16 6.74 -10.69
CA ALA A 41 18.07 5.28 -10.64
C ALA A 41 16.60 4.85 -10.48
N MET A 42 16.01 4.29 -11.54
CA MET A 42 14.64 3.82 -11.56
C MET A 42 14.55 2.38 -11.04
N ILE A 43 13.40 2.08 -10.43
CA ILE A 43 13.00 0.73 -10.08
C ILE A 43 12.68 -0.01 -11.39
N GLY A 44 13.36 -1.11 -11.65
CA GLY A 44 13.07 -1.96 -12.82
C GLY A 44 11.75 -2.72 -12.67
N ASP A 45 11.29 -3.35 -13.75
CA ASP A 45 9.98 -4.02 -13.82
C ASP A 45 9.74 -5.05 -12.70
N GLN A 46 10.78 -5.80 -12.30
CA GLN A 46 10.68 -6.75 -11.19
C GLN A 46 10.43 -6.06 -9.84
N GLY A 47 11.01 -4.88 -9.64
CA GLY A 47 10.78 -4.08 -8.42
C GLY A 47 9.38 -3.47 -8.41
N GLU A 48 8.89 -2.99 -9.56
CA GLU A 48 7.50 -2.51 -9.70
C GLU A 48 6.49 -3.62 -9.41
N ASP A 49 6.68 -4.82 -9.99
CA ASP A 49 5.82 -5.97 -9.72
C ASP A 49 5.87 -6.37 -8.23
N GLY A 50 7.05 -6.30 -7.61
CA GLY A 50 7.21 -6.52 -6.16
C GLY A 50 6.41 -5.53 -5.32
N ILE A 51 6.42 -4.24 -5.67
CA ILE A 51 5.64 -3.20 -5.00
C ILE A 51 4.15 -3.47 -5.17
N ILE A 52 3.68 -3.72 -6.40
CA ILE A 52 2.27 -3.99 -6.69
C ILE A 52 1.76 -5.20 -5.91
N ARG A 53 2.55 -6.28 -5.83
CA ARG A 53 2.20 -7.46 -5.01
C ARG A 53 2.14 -7.14 -3.52
N SER A 54 3.07 -6.31 -3.04
CA SER A 54 3.08 -5.86 -1.63
C SER A 54 1.84 -5.03 -1.31
N MET A 55 1.44 -4.11 -2.20
CA MET A 55 0.20 -3.34 -2.07
C MET A 55 -1.04 -4.25 -1.97
N ARG A 56 -1.11 -5.32 -2.78
CA ARG A 56 -2.22 -6.29 -2.68
C ARG A 56 -2.29 -6.97 -1.31
N VAL A 57 -1.14 -7.35 -0.74
CA VAL A 57 -1.08 -7.96 0.59
C VAL A 57 -1.55 -6.98 1.67
N ILE A 58 -1.11 -5.72 1.59
CA ILE A 58 -1.51 -4.66 2.53
C ILE A 58 -3.02 -4.40 2.43
N ALA A 59 -3.54 -4.25 1.21
CA ALA A 59 -4.98 -4.05 0.99
C ALA A 59 -5.82 -5.22 1.53
N TRP A 60 -5.36 -6.46 1.36
CA TRP A 60 -6.03 -7.63 1.92
C TRP A 60 -6.01 -7.65 3.45
N ALA A 61 -4.88 -7.27 4.07
CA ALA A 61 -4.79 -7.14 5.52
C ALA A 61 -5.76 -6.07 6.05
N ALA A 62 -5.78 -4.88 5.44
CA ALA A 62 -6.70 -3.80 5.80
C ALA A 62 -8.17 -4.22 5.65
N HIS A 63 -8.51 -4.93 4.57
CA HIS A 63 -9.86 -5.46 4.37
C HIS A 63 -10.28 -6.41 5.48
N ARG A 64 -9.39 -7.31 5.94
CA ARG A 64 -9.69 -8.21 7.05
C ARG A 64 -9.95 -7.46 8.36
N GLU A 65 -9.17 -6.42 8.65
CA GLU A 65 -9.40 -5.56 9.82
C GLU A 65 -10.74 -4.83 9.71
N PHE A 66 -11.10 -4.32 8.52
CA PHE A 66 -12.42 -3.73 8.28
C PHE A 66 -13.57 -4.70 8.52
N CYS A 67 -13.47 -5.93 8.00
CA CYS A 67 -14.49 -6.96 8.24
C CYS A 67 -14.60 -7.31 9.73
N GLN A 68 -13.47 -7.35 10.45
CA GLN A 68 -13.48 -7.58 11.89
C GLN A 68 -14.20 -6.44 12.61
N MET A 69 -13.88 -5.18 12.31
CA MET A 69 -14.58 -4.03 12.89
C MET A 69 -16.07 -4.04 12.58
N ALA A 70 -16.47 -4.37 11.35
CA ALA A 70 -17.89 -4.48 10.98
C ALA A 70 -18.62 -5.56 11.78
N THR A 71 -17.95 -6.69 12.02
CA THR A 71 -18.46 -7.79 12.86
C THR A 71 -18.60 -7.33 14.31
N ASP A 72 -17.58 -6.66 14.87
CA ASP A 72 -17.59 -6.15 16.24
C ASP A 72 -18.68 -5.09 16.46
N LEU A 73 -19.08 -4.39 15.40
CA LEU A 73 -20.15 -3.38 15.39
C LEU A 73 -21.53 -3.94 14.99
N GLU A 74 -21.65 -5.26 14.79
CA GLU A 74 -22.89 -5.92 14.36
C GLU A 74 -23.48 -5.36 13.06
N ILE A 75 -22.63 -4.86 12.16
CA ILE A 75 -23.05 -4.34 10.85
C ILE A 75 -23.38 -5.53 9.94
N PRO A 76 -24.59 -5.61 9.38
CA PRO A 76 -24.97 -6.70 8.46
C PRO A 76 -24.16 -6.68 7.16
N GLN A 77 -23.99 -7.86 6.56
CA GLN A 77 -23.25 -8.05 5.29
C GLN A 77 -23.94 -7.45 4.08
#